data_AF-A0A7Y4SEB7-F1
#
_entry.id   AF-A0A7Y4SEB7-F1
#
_cell.length_a   1.000
_cell.length_b   1.000
_cell.length_c   1.000
_cell.angle_alpha   90.00
_cell.angle_beta   90.00
_cell.angle_gamma   90.00
#
_symmetry.space_group_name_H-M   'P 1'
#
loop_
_entity.id
_entity.type
_entity.pdbx_description
1 polymer ?
#
loop_
_entity_poly.entity_id
_entity_poly.type
_entity_poly.pdbx_seq_one_letter_code
_entity_poly.pdbx_strand_id
1 'polypeptide(L)'
;MKQVLMTVMAVAVLGLGLSLQPAVSLAGKGHEHVQEVIKHAKEGIQHEKEAITHLEEAIKGSADSHAKEALEHAKESLKHAEESLAHAEMAAQKPEGKKKSK
;
A
#
# COMPACT_ATOMS: atom_id res chain seq x y z
N MET A 1 -13.55 -47.16 -31.20
CA MET A 1 -13.64 -46.86 -29.75
C MET A 1 -12.33 -46.40 -29.13
N LYS A 2 -11.22 -47.17 -29.19
CA LYS A 2 -9.94 -46.78 -28.56
C LYS A 2 -9.36 -45.44 -29.06
N GLN A 3 -9.45 -45.17 -30.36
CA GLN A 3 -8.98 -43.91 -30.97
C GLN A 3 -9.77 -42.69 -30.49
N VAL A 4 -11.10 -42.79 -30.44
CA VAL A 4 -12.01 -41.73 -29.95
C VAL A 4 -11.82 -41.49 -28.45
N LEU A 5 -11.57 -42.55 -27.67
CA LEU A 5 -11.31 -42.43 -26.23
C LEU A 5 -9.98 -41.68 -25.97
N MET A 6 -8.95 -41.92 -26.79
CA MET A 6 -7.66 -41.22 -26.66
C MET A 6 -7.73 -39.74 -27.05
N THR A 7 -8.48 -39.38 -28.09
CA THR A 7 -8.67 -37.96 -28.46
C THR A 7 -9.47 -37.19 -27.41
N VAL A 8 -10.51 -37.80 -26.83
CA VAL A 8 -11.29 -37.16 -25.76
C VAL A 8 -10.43 -36.95 -24.50
N MET A 9 -9.57 -37.91 -24.15
CA MET A 9 -8.66 -37.78 -23.01
C MET A 9 -7.57 -36.72 -23.25
N ALA A 10 -7.04 -36.61 -24.48
CA ALA A 10 -6.05 -35.58 -24.82
C ALA A 10 -6.65 -34.16 -24.74
N VAL A 11 -7.90 -33.98 -25.19
CA VAL A 11 -8.61 -32.69 -25.10
C VAL A 11 -8.97 -32.35 -23.65
N ALA A 12 -9.32 -33.33 -22.82
CA ALA A 12 -9.58 -33.13 -21.39
C ALA A 12 -8.32 -32.72 -20.61
N VAL A 13 -7.16 -33.33 -20.91
CA VAL A 13 -5.88 -32.98 -20.28
C VAL A 13 -5.38 -31.60 -20.71
N LEU A 14 -5.56 -31.22 -21.98
CA LEU A 14 -5.23 -29.88 -22.47
C LEU A 14 -6.22 -28.81 -21.96
N GLY A 15 -7.51 -29.14 -21.84
CA GLY A 15 -8.54 -28.25 -21.30
C GLY A 15 -8.37 -27.97 -19.80
N LEU A 16 -7.89 -28.95 -19.03
CA LEU A 16 -7.54 -28.78 -17.60
C LEU A 16 -6.19 -28.09 -17.40
N GLY A 17 -5.27 -28.18 -18.36
CA GLY A 17 -3.96 -27.50 -18.30
C GLY A 17 -4.05 -25.98 -18.48
N LEU A 18 -5.04 -25.48 -19.24
CA LEU A 18 -5.23 -24.05 -19.51
C LEU A 18 -6.00 -23.30 -18.41
N SER A 19 -6.67 -24.00 -17.48
CA SER A 19 -7.38 -23.38 -16.34
C SER A 19 -6.50 -23.16 -15.10
N LEU A 20 -5.27 -23.67 -15.08
CA LEU A 20 -4.27 -23.35 -14.06
C LEU A 20 -3.33 -22.26 -14.56
N GLN A 21 -3.87 -21.08 -14.88
CA GLN A 21 -3.04 -19.89 -14.82
C GLN A 21 -2.72 -19.62 -13.34
N PRO A 22 -1.45 -19.37 -12.98
CA PRO A 22 -1.07 -19.21 -11.59
C PRO A 22 -1.69 -17.92 -11.03
N ALA A 23 -2.78 -18.05 -10.28
CA ALA A 23 -3.30 -17.02 -9.36
C ALA A 23 -2.25 -16.55 -8.32
N VAL A 24 -1.07 -17.18 -8.32
CA VAL A 24 0.08 -16.94 -7.46
C VAL A 24 0.76 -15.58 -7.72
N SER A 25 0.51 -14.92 -8.87
CA SER A 25 1.22 -13.68 -9.20
C SER A 25 0.56 -12.38 -8.69
N LEU A 26 -0.67 -12.43 -8.18
CA LEU A 26 -1.37 -11.22 -7.72
C LEU A 26 -0.97 -10.82 -6.28
N ALA A 27 -0.71 -11.80 -5.43
CA ALA A 27 -0.32 -11.56 -4.03
C ALA A 27 1.09 -10.93 -3.91
N GLY A 28 2.04 -11.33 -4.75
CA GLY A 28 3.40 -10.78 -4.75
C GLY A 28 3.47 -9.31 -5.19
N LYS A 29 2.73 -8.95 -6.25
CA LYS A 29 2.63 -7.56 -6.73
C LYS A 29 1.93 -6.65 -5.71
N GLY A 30 0.92 -7.16 -5.00
CA GLY A 30 0.25 -6.40 -3.93
C GLY A 30 1.20 -6.00 -2.81
N HIS A 31 2.09 -6.91 -2.38
CA HIS A 31 3.06 -6.61 -1.34
C HIS A 31 4.10 -5.56 -1.75
N GLU A 32 4.61 -5.64 -2.99
CA GLU A 32 5.56 -4.66 -3.53
C GLU A 32 4.95 -3.26 -3.60
N HIS A 33 3.72 -3.13 -4.10
CA HIS A 33 3.02 -1.84 -4.12
C HIS A 33 2.77 -1.28 -2.72
N VAL A 34 2.48 -2.11 -1.71
CA VAL A 34 2.31 -1.65 -0.33
C VAL A 34 3.62 -1.08 0.23
N GLN A 35 4.76 -1.72 -0.04
CA GLN A 35 6.06 -1.21 0.39
C GLN A 35 6.42 0.12 -0.31
N GLU A 36 6.11 0.25 -1.60
CA GLU A 36 6.30 1.49 -2.34
C GLU A 36 5.43 2.63 -1.81
N VAL A 37 4.16 2.35 -1.49
CA VAL A 37 3.25 3.33 -0.85
C VAL A 37 3.79 3.78 0.51
N ILE A 38 4.27 2.85 1.34
CA ILE A 38 4.89 3.17 2.65
C ILE A 38 6.13 4.04 2.45
N LYS A 39 6.95 3.74 1.44
CA LYS A 39 8.14 4.55 1.11
C LYS A 39 7.74 5.98 0.72
N HIS A 40 6.80 6.16 -0.21
CA HIS A 40 6.35 7.49 -0.62
C HIS A 40 5.67 8.25 0.52
N ALA A 41 4.94 7.57 1.41
CA ALA A 41 4.37 8.20 2.60
C ALA A 41 5.45 8.76 3.54
N LYS A 42 6.57 8.04 3.71
CA LYS A 42 7.73 8.53 4.48
C LYS A 42 8.37 9.76 3.84
N GLU A 43 8.56 9.74 2.53
CA GLU A 43 9.07 10.90 1.77
C GLU A 43 8.12 12.11 1.88
N GLY A 44 6.80 11.89 1.79
CA GLY A 44 5.79 12.92 1.99
C GLY A 44 5.86 13.57 3.38
N ILE A 45 6.00 12.75 4.43
CA ILE A 45 6.18 13.23 5.82
C ILE A 45 7.46 14.07 5.96
N GLN A 46 8.54 13.70 5.27
CA GLN A 46 9.77 14.51 5.28
C GLN A 46 9.55 15.87 4.62
N HIS A 47 8.91 15.91 3.46
CA HIS A 47 8.59 17.17 2.79
C HIS A 47 7.64 18.05 3.61
N GLU A 48 6.68 17.46 4.33
CA GLU A 48 5.78 18.20 5.21
C GLU A 48 6.53 18.81 6.41
N LYS A 49 7.49 18.09 7.00
CA LYS A 49 8.37 18.63 8.05
C LYS A 49 9.22 19.81 7.56
N GLU A 50 9.75 19.72 6.34
CA GLU A 50 10.47 20.83 5.70
C GLU A 50 9.55 22.02 5.42
N ALA A 51 8.34 21.78 4.90
CA ALA A 51 7.35 22.82 4.67
C ALA A 51 6.94 23.54 5.96
N ILE A 52 6.75 22.79 7.05
CA ILE A 52 6.48 23.36 8.39
C ILE A 52 7.64 24.25 8.84
N THR A 53 8.88 23.81 8.64
CA THR A 53 10.08 24.59 9.00
C THR A 53 10.11 25.91 8.23
N HIS A 54 9.88 25.88 6.92
CA HIS A 54 9.80 27.09 6.10
C HIS A 54 8.64 27.99 6.49
N LEU A 55 7.50 27.43 6.88
CA LEU A 55 6.37 28.21 7.37
C LEU A 55 6.71 28.89 8.70
N GLU A 56 7.33 28.18 9.65
CA GLU A 56 7.81 28.75 10.92
C GLU A 56 8.78 29.91 10.69
N GLU A 57 9.70 29.78 9.75
CA GLU A 57 10.63 30.84 9.35
C GLU A 57 9.88 32.03 8.72
N ALA A 58 8.97 31.76 7.79
CA ALA A 58 8.21 32.79 7.07
C ALA A 58 7.30 33.62 7.99
N ILE A 59 6.77 33.01 9.06
CA ILE A 59 5.89 33.70 9.99
C ILE A 59 6.61 34.26 11.23
N LYS A 60 7.94 34.11 11.30
CA LYS A 60 8.73 34.56 12.46
C LYS A 60 8.59 36.07 12.66
N GLY A 61 8.09 36.45 13.84
CA GLY A 61 7.82 37.86 14.17
C GLY A 61 6.52 38.41 13.57
N SER A 62 5.73 37.58 12.88
CA SER A 62 4.42 37.96 12.37
C SER A 62 3.36 38.02 13.50
N ALA A 63 2.51 39.04 13.43
CA ALA A 63 1.30 39.15 14.24
C ALA A 63 0.06 38.54 13.56
N ASP A 64 0.19 38.05 12.32
CA ASP A 64 -0.91 37.48 11.56
C ASP A 64 -1.43 36.19 12.22
N SER A 65 -2.69 36.19 12.65
CA SER A 65 -3.34 35.07 13.30
C SER A 65 -3.61 33.91 12.33
N HIS A 66 -3.95 34.19 11.08
CA HIS A 66 -4.21 33.14 10.08
C HIS A 66 -2.92 32.42 9.71
N ALA A 67 -1.79 33.13 9.67
CA ALA A 67 -0.49 32.51 9.41
C ALA A 67 -0.08 31.53 10.53
N LYS A 68 -0.39 31.85 11.78
CA LYS A 68 -0.19 30.94 12.93
C LYS A 68 -1.15 29.76 12.91
N GLU A 69 -2.42 29.99 12.57
CA GLU A 69 -3.42 28.94 12.42
C GLU A 69 -3.06 27.96 11.28
N ALA A 70 -2.54 28.48 10.16
CA ALA A 70 -2.03 27.64 9.07
C ALA A 70 -0.87 26.75 9.53
N LEU A 71 0.01 27.25 10.40
CA LEU A 71 1.09 26.44 10.98
C LEU A 71 0.55 25.33 11.91
N GLU A 72 -0.44 25.63 12.72
CA GLU A 72 -1.09 24.61 13.57
C GLU A 72 -1.77 23.53 12.73
N HIS A 73 -2.48 23.91 11.66
CA HIS A 73 -3.08 22.95 10.74
C HIS A 73 -2.05 22.10 9.99
N ALA A 74 -0.90 22.66 9.63
CA ALA A 74 0.20 21.88 9.05
C ALA A 74 0.75 20.86 10.05
N LYS A 75 0.93 21.24 11.32
CA LYS A 75 1.36 20.32 12.39
C LYS A 75 0.34 19.20 12.65
N GLU A 76 -0.95 19.53 12.61
CA GLU A 76 -2.03 18.54 12.75
C GLU A 76 -2.07 17.58 11.55
N SER A 77 -1.88 18.11 10.33
CA SER A 77 -1.78 17.32 9.11
C SER A 77 -0.63 16.32 9.17
N LEU A 78 0.55 16.76 9.65
CA LEU A 78 1.71 15.91 9.86
C LEU A 78 1.42 14.77 10.83
N LYS A 79 0.74 15.07 11.94
CA LYS A 79 0.33 14.06 12.91
C LYS A 79 -0.57 13.01 12.27
N HIS A 80 -1.58 13.42 11.49
CA HIS A 80 -2.46 12.48 10.78
C HIS A 80 -1.72 11.65 9.73
N ALA A 81 -0.72 12.23 9.05
CA ALA A 81 0.13 11.50 8.11
C ALA A 81 0.98 10.43 8.83
N GLU A 82 1.57 10.76 9.98
CA GLU A 82 2.33 9.81 10.81
C GLU A 82 1.44 8.66 11.35
N GLU A 83 0.23 8.97 11.82
CA GLU A 83 -0.75 7.96 12.25
C GLU A 83 -1.18 7.05 11.09
N SER A 84 -1.43 7.63 9.91
CA SER A 84 -1.77 6.89 8.70
C SER A 84 -0.64 5.95 8.26
N LEU A 85 0.61 6.41 8.33
CA LEU A 85 1.78 5.60 8.07
C LEU A 85 1.89 4.43 9.05
N ALA A 86 1.71 4.68 10.35
CA ALA A 86 1.73 3.62 11.36
C ALA A 86 0.67 2.55 11.09
N HIS A 87 -0.54 2.95 10.67
CA HIS A 87 -1.59 2.02 10.25
C HIS A 87 -1.20 1.20 9.01
N ALA A 88 -0.60 1.83 8.00
CA ALA A 88 -0.13 1.15 6.81
C ALA A 88 0.97 0.12 7.13
N GLU A 89 1.93 0.49 7.99
CA GLU A 89 2.99 -0.42 8.43
C GLU A 89 2.46 -1.59 9.26
N MET A 90 1.47 -1.37 10.13
CA MET A 90 0.81 -2.45 10.86
C MET A 90 0.03 -3.38 9.94
N ALA A 91 -0.64 -2.84 8.91
CA ALA A 91 -1.36 -3.64 7.92
C ALA A 91 -0.41 -4.48 7.08
N ALA A 92 0.74 -3.94 6.69
CA ALA A 92 1.78 -4.64 5.94
C ALA A 92 2.43 -5.79 6.72
N GLN A 93 2.40 -5.75 8.07
CA GLN A 93 2.98 -6.76 8.94
C GLN A 93 2.05 -7.93 9.27
N LYS A 94 0.73 -7.83 9.05
CA LYS A 94 -0.20 -8.94 9.36
C LYS A 94 -0.05 -10.04 8.30
N PRO A 95 0.39 -11.27 8.66
CA PRO A 95 0.38 -12.36 7.71
C PRO A 95 -1.07 -12.81 7.47
N GLU A 96 -1.51 -12.75 6.22
CA GLU A 96 -2.73 -13.42 5.79
C GLU A 96 -2.55 -14.94 5.99
N GLY A 97 -3.31 -15.54 6.91
CA GLY A 97 -3.47 -16.99 6.97
C GLY A 97 -3.43 -17.65 8.34
N LYS A 98 -4.40 -17.36 9.21
CA LYS A 98 -4.92 -18.45 10.06
C LYS A 98 -5.72 -19.40 9.16
N LYS A 99 -5.04 -20.37 8.52
CA LYS A 99 -5.72 -21.58 8.06
C LYS A 99 -6.28 -22.26 9.30
N LYS A 100 -7.60 -22.19 9.50
CA LYS A 100 -8.29 -23.05 10.45
C LYS A 100 -8.11 -24.49 9.96
N SER A 101 -7.18 -25.23 10.54
CA SER A 101 -7.19 -26.69 10.48
C SER A 101 -8.44 -27.16 11.22
N LYS A 102 -9.33 -27.82 10.49
CA LYS A 102 -10.45 -28.58 11.02
C LYS A 102 -10.14 -30.06 10.81
#